data_AF-A0AA88PVK9-F1
#
_entry.id   AF-A0AA88PVK9-F1
#
_cell.length_a   1.000
_cell.length_b   1.000
_cell.length_c   1.000
_cell.angle_alpha   90.00
_cell.angle_beta   90.00
_cell.angle_gamma   90.00
#
_symmetry.space_group_name_H-M   'P 1'
#
loop_
_entity.id
_entity.type
_entity.pdbx_description
1 polymer ?
#
loop_
_entity_poly.entity_id
_entity_poly.type
_entity_poly.pdbx_seq_one_letter_code
_entity_poly.pdbx_strand_id
1 'polypeptide(L)'
;MVKKQEELKKQKRDFTQKIKCRGKKVQAFRNAEKIHKHSAKAAVQHSDRTFNELISYFQKRRTEVRQMIRTQEKKAIAQTTGHMLELEQEISNLEQENDKLKLVLNTEDHIHFFQNYSSQSKVYVCTTSPRDVNDLLTFEKVEESVSELKDQLVKLCEEHMEKISKKVGDVHIFKTTRLQGIPVDSPASSLDSHSSDSEFDGESE
;
A
#
# COMPACT_ATOMS: atom_id res chain seq x y z
N MET A 1 50.48 -59.95 16.79
CA MET A 1 50.43 -59.39 15.41
C MET A 1 49.07 -59.57 14.76
N VAL A 2 48.52 -60.80 14.71
CA VAL A 2 47.22 -61.12 14.07
C VAL A 2 46.04 -60.30 14.61
N LYS A 3 45.88 -60.20 15.94
CA LYS A 3 44.79 -59.42 16.58
C LYS A 3 44.75 -57.94 16.14
N LYS A 4 45.91 -57.28 16.11
CA LYS A 4 46.03 -55.88 15.65
C LYS A 4 45.67 -55.73 14.16
N GLN A 5 45.97 -56.74 13.33
CA GLN A 5 45.61 -56.72 11.90
C GLN A 5 44.10 -56.85 11.67
N GLU A 6 43.41 -57.65 12.49
CA GLU A 6 41.94 -57.78 12.44
C GLU A 6 41.23 -56.50 12.89
N GLU A 7 41.74 -55.84 13.94
CA GLU A 7 41.26 -54.54 14.41
C GLU A 7 41.36 -53.47 13.30
N LEU A 8 42.50 -53.37 12.61
CA LEU A 8 42.66 -52.45 11.48
C LEU A 8 41.72 -52.79 10.32
N LYS A 9 41.51 -54.08 10.00
CA LYS A 9 40.54 -54.50 8.98
C LYS A 9 39.11 -54.07 9.35
N LYS A 10 38.73 -54.19 10.64
CA LYS A 10 37.43 -53.73 11.13
C LYS A 10 37.30 -52.21 11.00
N GLN A 11 38.29 -51.46 11.49
CA GLN A 11 38.32 -50.00 11.40
C GLN A 11 38.22 -49.51 9.94
N LYS A 12 38.92 -50.17 9.00
CA LYS A 12 38.83 -49.86 7.57
C LYS A 12 37.40 -50.05 7.02
N ARG A 13 36.70 -51.11 7.43
CA ARG A 13 35.29 -51.34 7.04
C ARG A 13 34.38 -50.25 7.61
N ASP A 14 34.56 -49.90 8.87
CA ASP A 14 33.78 -48.86 9.54
C ASP A 14 33.97 -47.49 8.87
N PHE A 15 35.21 -47.12 8.54
CA PHE A 15 35.50 -45.91 7.76
C PHE A 15 34.84 -45.93 6.38
N THR A 16 34.94 -47.04 5.66
CA THR A 16 34.32 -47.19 4.33
C THR A 16 32.80 -46.98 4.40
N GLN A 17 32.15 -47.56 5.41
CA GLN A 17 30.71 -47.37 5.63
C GLN A 17 30.37 -45.93 6.00
N LYS A 18 31.16 -45.28 6.87
CA LYS A 18 30.97 -43.88 7.27
C LYS A 18 31.13 -42.93 6.08
N ILE A 19 32.11 -43.16 5.20
CA ILE A 19 32.30 -42.41 3.96
C ILE A 19 31.07 -42.54 3.06
N LYS A 20 30.59 -43.78 2.81
CA LYS A 20 29.38 -44.01 2.01
C LYS A 20 28.15 -43.32 2.60
N CYS A 21 27.97 -43.39 3.92
CA CYS A 21 26.87 -42.73 4.63
C CYS A 21 26.94 -41.20 4.50
N ARG A 22 28.11 -40.60 4.72
CA ARG A 22 28.32 -39.14 4.57
C ARG A 22 28.12 -38.69 3.12
N GLY A 23 28.59 -39.47 2.13
CA GLY A 23 28.36 -39.19 0.72
C GLY A 23 26.87 -39.13 0.36
N LYS A 24 26.05 -40.06 0.86
CA LYS A 24 24.59 -40.01 0.70
C LYS A 24 23.97 -38.77 1.33
N LYS A 25 24.43 -38.36 2.53
CA LYS A 25 23.94 -37.13 3.19
C LYS A 25 24.29 -35.87 2.38
N VAL A 26 25.50 -35.79 1.82
CA VAL A 26 25.90 -34.68 0.94
C VAL A 26 24.98 -34.61 -0.29
N GLN A 27 24.69 -35.75 -0.92
CA GLN A 27 23.79 -35.78 -2.07
C GLN A 27 22.37 -35.36 -1.72
N ALA A 28 21.86 -35.76 -0.54
CA ALA A 28 20.56 -35.31 -0.04
C ALA A 28 20.52 -33.79 0.17
N PHE A 29 21.57 -33.19 0.75
CA PHE A 29 21.67 -31.74 0.91
C PHE A 29 21.71 -31.00 -0.43
N ARG A 30 22.48 -31.50 -1.40
CA ARG A 30 22.50 -30.92 -2.76
C ARG A 30 21.10 -30.93 -3.41
N ASN A 31 20.31 -31.98 -3.18
CA ASN A 31 18.94 -32.04 -3.69
C ASN A 31 18.02 -31.06 -2.95
N ALA A 32 18.09 -31.01 -1.62
CA ALA A 32 17.30 -30.08 -0.81
C ALA A 32 17.60 -28.61 -1.18
N GLU A 33 18.86 -28.26 -1.42
CA GLU A 33 19.27 -26.94 -1.88
C GLU A 33 18.62 -26.58 -3.23
N LYS A 34 18.62 -27.50 -4.21
CA LYS A 34 18.00 -27.27 -5.51
C LYS A 34 16.49 -27.04 -5.39
N ILE A 35 15.81 -27.89 -4.60
CA ILE A 35 14.37 -27.76 -4.36
C ILE A 35 14.05 -26.43 -3.68
N HIS A 36 14.82 -26.07 -2.64
CA HIS A 36 14.63 -24.82 -1.92
C HIS A 36 14.84 -23.60 -2.82
N LYS A 37 15.90 -23.57 -3.64
CA LYS A 37 16.12 -22.49 -4.63
C LYS A 37 14.97 -22.36 -5.62
N HIS A 38 14.46 -23.48 -6.14
CA HIS A 38 13.32 -23.47 -7.05
C HIS A 38 12.05 -22.95 -6.38
N SER A 39 11.77 -23.43 -5.16
CA SER A 39 10.63 -23.00 -4.36
C SER A 39 10.69 -21.51 -4.01
N ALA A 40 11.85 -21.01 -3.59
CA ALA A 40 12.07 -19.59 -3.30
C ALA A 40 11.83 -18.71 -4.54
N LYS A 41 12.37 -19.12 -5.71
CA LYS A 41 12.12 -18.42 -6.97
C LYS A 41 10.64 -18.38 -7.33
N ALA A 42 9.92 -19.49 -7.17
CA ALA A 42 8.49 -19.56 -7.43
C ALA A 42 7.69 -18.65 -6.47
N ALA A 43 8.05 -18.61 -5.19
CA ALA A 43 7.42 -17.75 -4.19
C ALA A 43 7.62 -16.26 -4.50
N VAL A 44 8.84 -15.86 -4.89
CA VAL A 44 9.13 -14.49 -5.33
C VAL A 44 8.28 -14.13 -6.56
N GLN A 45 8.29 -14.96 -7.60
CA GLN A 45 7.50 -14.69 -8.80
C GLN A 45 6.01 -14.58 -8.53
N HIS A 46 5.46 -15.41 -7.65
CA HIS A 46 4.06 -15.32 -7.26
C HIS A 46 3.76 -14.03 -6.47
N SER A 47 4.65 -13.66 -5.56
CA SER A 47 4.53 -12.42 -4.78
C SER A 47 4.57 -11.20 -5.69
N ASP A 48 5.53 -11.12 -6.61
CA ASP A 48 5.65 -10.02 -7.58
C ASP A 48 4.41 -9.89 -8.46
N ARG A 49 3.88 -11.01 -8.96
CA ARG A 49 2.62 -11.00 -9.74
C ARG A 49 1.46 -10.44 -8.93
N THR A 50 1.31 -10.90 -7.69
CA THR A 50 0.24 -10.45 -6.79
C THR A 50 0.33 -8.95 -6.53
N PHE A 51 1.52 -8.43 -6.22
CA PHE A 51 1.71 -6.98 -6.03
C PHE A 51 1.46 -6.18 -7.31
N ASN A 52 1.87 -6.69 -8.48
CA ASN A 52 1.58 -6.03 -9.75
C ASN A 52 0.09 -5.96 -10.07
N GLU A 53 -0.68 -7.02 -9.77
CA GLU A 53 -2.14 -7.02 -9.90
C GLU A 53 -2.79 -5.97 -9.00
N LEU A 54 -2.33 -5.86 -7.75
CA LEU A 54 -2.79 -4.81 -6.82
C LEU A 54 -2.45 -3.41 -7.31
N ILE A 55 -1.23 -3.18 -7.81
CA ILE A 55 -0.84 -1.89 -8.38
C ILE A 55 -1.75 -1.52 -9.55
N SER A 56 -2.02 -2.46 -10.46
CA SER A 56 -2.92 -2.24 -11.59
C SER A 56 -4.35 -1.93 -11.14
N TYR A 57 -4.84 -2.65 -10.14
CA TYR A 57 -6.15 -2.38 -9.53
C TYR A 57 -6.23 -0.95 -8.98
N PHE A 58 -5.24 -0.51 -8.19
CA PHE A 58 -5.23 0.84 -7.62
C PHE A 58 -5.07 1.93 -8.67
N GLN A 59 -4.31 1.69 -9.73
CA GLN A 59 -4.23 2.61 -10.88
C GLN A 59 -5.61 2.78 -11.53
N LYS A 60 -6.36 1.69 -11.73
CA LYS A 60 -7.73 1.74 -12.24
C LYS A 60 -8.66 2.51 -11.30
N ARG A 61 -8.67 2.20 -10.01
CA ARG A 61 -9.48 2.93 -9.01
C ARG A 61 -9.17 4.43 -8.98
N ARG A 62 -7.88 4.80 -9.08
CA ARG A 62 -7.45 6.20 -9.19
C ARG A 62 -8.05 6.90 -10.42
N THR A 63 -8.10 6.22 -11.57
CA THR A 63 -8.72 6.80 -12.77
C THR A 63 -10.22 6.98 -12.63
N GLU A 64 -10.91 6.04 -11.97
CA GLU A 64 -12.35 6.11 -11.73
C GLU A 64 -12.72 7.27 -10.80
N VAL A 65 -12.04 7.42 -9.66
CA VAL A 65 -12.26 8.56 -8.73
C VAL A 65 -12.05 9.89 -9.45
N ARG A 66 -10.97 10.01 -10.24
CA ARG A 66 -10.72 11.21 -11.04
C ARG A 66 -11.87 11.50 -12.00
N GLN A 67 -12.37 10.49 -12.70
CA GLN A 67 -13.46 10.65 -13.66
C GLN A 67 -14.77 11.04 -12.97
N MET A 68 -15.07 10.48 -11.79
CA MET A 68 -16.24 10.86 -10.99
C MET A 68 -16.20 12.34 -10.62
N ILE A 69 -15.06 12.83 -10.10
CA ILE A 69 -14.88 14.25 -9.75
C ILE A 69 -15.09 15.15 -10.97
N ARG A 70 -14.41 14.84 -12.08
CA ARG A 70 -14.51 15.64 -13.32
C ARG A 70 -15.90 15.64 -13.95
N THR A 71 -16.62 14.52 -13.83
CA THR A 71 -18.00 14.42 -14.33
C THR A 71 -18.93 15.28 -13.48
N GLN A 72 -18.79 15.25 -12.16
CA GLN A 72 -19.59 16.07 -11.26
C GLN A 72 -19.28 17.56 -11.39
N GLU A 73 -17.99 17.93 -11.51
CA GLU A 73 -17.53 19.30 -11.80
C GLU A 73 -18.21 19.85 -13.06
N LYS A 74 -18.10 19.13 -14.19
CA LYS A 74 -18.72 19.55 -15.46
C LYS A 74 -20.23 19.67 -15.37
N LYS A 75 -20.89 18.74 -14.69
CA LYS A 75 -22.34 18.76 -14.49
C LYS A 75 -22.77 19.99 -13.69
N ALA A 76 -22.10 20.25 -12.58
CA ALA A 76 -22.41 21.41 -11.72
C ALA A 76 -22.20 22.72 -12.49
N ILE A 77 -21.08 22.87 -13.21
CA ILE A 77 -20.79 24.06 -14.01
C ILE A 77 -21.85 24.25 -15.10
N ALA A 78 -22.18 23.21 -15.87
CA ALA A 78 -23.18 23.32 -16.94
C ALA A 78 -24.56 23.75 -16.42
N GLN A 79 -24.97 23.23 -15.26
CA GLN A 79 -26.22 23.63 -14.62
C GLN A 79 -26.18 25.10 -14.20
N THR A 80 -25.10 25.54 -13.56
CA THR A 80 -24.93 26.94 -13.13
C THR A 80 -24.88 27.90 -14.32
N THR A 81 -24.14 27.57 -15.38
CA THR A 81 -24.08 28.38 -16.60
C THR A 81 -25.44 28.51 -17.27
N GLY A 82 -26.23 27.43 -17.33
CA GLY A 82 -27.60 27.48 -17.86
C GLY A 82 -28.48 28.46 -17.10
N HIS A 83 -28.52 28.36 -15.76
CA HIS A 83 -29.29 29.31 -14.94
C HIS A 83 -28.77 30.76 -15.04
N MET A 84 -27.45 30.95 -15.16
CA MET A 84 -26.86 32.28 -15.31
C MET A 84 -27.32 32.94 -16.62
N LEU A 85 -27.32 32.19 -17.73
CA LEU A 85 -27.82 32.69 -19.03
C LEU A 85 -29.31 33.05 -18.99
N GLU A 86 -30.12 32.25 -18.29
CA GLU A 86 -31.55 32.56 -18.09
C GLU A 86 -31.74 33.89 -17.33
N LEU A 87 -30.96 34.10 -16.26
CA LEU A 87 -31.00 35.33 -15.47
C LEU A 87 -30.46 36.55 -16.25
N GLU A 88 -29.37 36.39 -17.00
CA GLU A 88 -28.84 37.46 -17.86
C GLU A 88 -29.86 37.90 -18.92
N GLN A 89 -30.59 36.95 -19.51
CA GLN A 89 -31.66 37.26 -20.45
C GLN A 89 -32.86 37.95 -19.77
N GLU A 90 -33.24 37.51 -18.57
CA GLU A 90 -34.29 38.16 -17.78
C GLU A 90 -33.92 39.61 -17.45
N ILE A 91 -32.68 39.86 -17.01
CA ILE A 91 -32.15 41.20 -16.75
C ILE A 91 -32.24 42.06 -18.01
N SER A 92 -31.76 41.58 -19.16
CA SER A 92 -31.78 42.34 -20.41
C SER A 92 -33.21 42.69 -20.85
N ASN A 93 -34.17 41.76 -20.69
CA ASN A 93 -35.57 42.02 -21.00
C ASN A 93 -36.18 43.08 -20.05
N LEU A 94 -35.85 43.02 -18.75
CA LEU A 94 -36.30 43.98 -17.76
C LEU A 94 -35.70 45.37 -18.00
N GLU A 95 -34.43 45.46 -18.37
CA GLU A 95 -33.78 46.72 -18.75
C GLU A 95 -34.49 47.36 -19.95
N GLN A 96 -34.78 46.57 -20.99
CA GLN A 96 -35.49 47.05 -22.18
C GLN A 96 -36.90 47.57 -21.83
N GLU A 97 -37.63 46.86 -20.98
CA GLU A 97 -38.98 47.26 -20.57
C GLU A 97 -38.94 48.50 -19.66
N ASN A 98 -37.95 48.60 -18.77
CA ASN A 98 -37.71 49.76 -17.93
C ASN A 98 -37.38 51.02 -18.77
N ASP A 99 -36.59 50.88 -19.83
CA ASP A 99 -36.29 52.01 -20.72
C ASP A 99 -37.52 52.49 -21.51
N LYS A 100 -38.42 51.59 -21.91
CA LYS A 100 -39.73 51.98 -22.49
C LYS A 100 -40.57 52.75 -21.47
N LEU A 101 -40.61 52.31 -20.21
CA LEU A 101 -41.33 53.00 -19.15
C LEU A 101 -40.78 54.42 -18.92
N LYS A 102 -39.45 54.59 -18.92
CA LYS A 102 -38.82 55.92 -18.84
C LYS A 102 -39.25 56.84 -19.97
N LEU A 103 -39.34 56.32 -21.21
CA LEU A 103 -39.80 57.11 -22.36
C LEU A 103 -41.25 57.58 -22.19
N VAL A 104 -42.13 56.69 -21.71
CA VAL A 104 -43.54 57.04 -21.44
C VAL A 104 -43.65 58.04 -20.29
N LEU A 105 -42.86 57.90 -19.23
CA LEU A 105 -42.88 58.83 -18.09
C LEU A 105 -42.41 60.25 -18.46
N ASN A 106 -41.50 60.36 -19.43
CA ASN A 106 -40.94 61.64 -19.86
C ASN A 106 -41.76 62.34 -20.96
N THR A 107 -42.92 61.79 -21.36
CA THR A 107 -43.76 62.41 -22.39
C THR A 107 -44.58 63.56 -21.83
N GLU A 108 -44.60 64.70 -22.52
CA GLU A 108 -45.44 65.86 -22.18
C GLU A 108 -46.86 65.75 -22.78
N ASP A 109 -47.08 64.84 -23.74
CA ASP A 109 -48.39 64.58 -24.32
C ASP A 109 -49.23 63.68 -23.39
N HIS A 110 -50.19 64.30 -22.72
CA HIS A 110 -51.08 63.63 -21.77
C HIS A 110 -51.97 62.56 -22.42
N ILE A 111 -52.36 62.69 -23.69
CA ILE A 111 -53.17 61.67 -24.39
C ILE A 111 -52.31 60.44 -24.64
N HIS A 112 -51.09 60.63 -25.15
CA HIS A 112 -50.13 59.54 -25.37
C HIS A 112 -49.71 58.87 -24.06
N PHE A 113 -49.56 59.63 -22.97
CA PHE A 113 -49.30 59.09 -21.64
C PHE A 113 -50.43 58.15 -21.18
N PHE A 114 -51.69 58.61 -21.20
CA PHE A 114 -52.83 57.80 -20.75
C PHE A 114 -53.04 56.54 -21.59
N GLN A 115 -52.83 56.59 -22.91
CA GLN A 115 -52.91 55.43 -23.79
C GLN A 115 -51.83 54.37 -23.47
N ASN A 116 -50.60 54.81 -23.25
CA ASN A 116 -49.49 53.89 -22.94
C ASN A 116 -49.57 53.37 -21.50
N TYR A 117 -50.01 54.18 -20.54
CA TYR A 117 -50.18 53.78 -19.14
C TYR A 117 -51.13 52.58 -18.99
N SER A 118 -52.32 52.63 -19.59
CA SER A 118 -53.27 51.50 -19.56
C SER A 118 -52.71 50.23 -20.21
N SER A 119 -51.83 50.36 -21.19
CA SER A 119 -51.23 49.25 -21.93
C SER A 119 -50.06 48.60 -21.19
N GLN A 120 -49.35 49.38 -20.36
CA GLN A 120 -48.09 48.98 -19.70
C GLN A 120 -48.22 48.73 -18.20
N SER A 121 -49.41 48.92 -17.62
CA SER A 121 -49.73 48.58 -16.23
C SER A 121 -49.56 47.07 -15.97
N LYS A 122 -48.33 46.65 -15.61
CA LYS A 122 -47.98 45.30 -15.18
C LYS A 122 -47.33 45.36 -13.80
N VAL A 123 -47.63 44.38 -12.95
CA VAL A 123 -46.94 44.20 -11.68
C VAL A 123 -45.71 43.33 -11.94
N TYR A 124 -44.51 43.90 -11.79
CA TYR A 124 -43.27 43.15 -11.84
C TYR A 124 -42.98 42.61 -10.43
N VAL A 125 -43.17 41.31 -10.25
CA VAL A 125 -42.78 40.61 -9.03
C VAL A 125 -41.55 39.79 -9.36
N CYS A 126 -40.50 39.89 -8.54
CA CYS A 126 -39.41 38.92 -8.59
C CYS A 126 -39.96 37.56 -8.15
N THR A 127 -40.38 36.74 -9.12
CA THR A 127 -41.01 35.44 -8.88
C THR A 127 -39.98 34.34 -8.65
N THR A 128 -38.72 34.60 -8.99
CA THR A 128 -37.61 33.71 -8.71
C THR A 128 -37.20 33.89 -7.25
N SER A 129 -37.61 32.94 -6.40
CA SER A 129 -36.88 32.72 -5.15
C SER A 129 -35.39 32.68 -5.50
N PRO A 130 -34.50 33.37 -4.75
CA PRO A 130 -33.07 33.15 -4.89
C PRO A 130 -32.90 31.63 -4.82
N ARG A 131 -32.40 31.00 -5.90
CA ARG A 131 -31.81 29.68 -5.71
C ARG A 131 -30.57 29.96 -4.90
N ASP A 132 -30.66 29.71 -3.61
CA ASP A 132 -29.54 29.90 -2.71
C ASP A 132 -28.34 29.16 -3.29
N VAL A 133 -27.30 29.93 -3.62
CA VAL A 133 -26.02 29.35 -4.03
C VAL A 133 -25.56 28.54 -2.83
N ASN A 134 -25.31 27.26 -3.04
CA ASN A 134 -24.79 26.43 -1.97
C ASN A 134 -23.36 26.89 -1.65
N ASP A 135 -23.13 27.35 -0.42
CA ASP A 135 -21.82 27.82 0.05
C ASP A 135 -20.77 26.69 0.11
N LEU A 136 -21.20 25.42 0.12
CA LEU A 136 -20.33 24.24 0.15
C LEU A 136 -20.08 23.69 -1.26
N LEU A 137 -19.08 24.27 -1.94
CA LEU A 137 -18.65 23.87 -3.30
C LEU A 137 -17.43 22.93 -3.31
N THR A 138 -17.01 22.40 -2.15
CA THR A 138 -15.74 21.66 -2.02
C THR A 138 -15.89 20.15 -2.20
N PHE A 139 -14.79 19.49 -2.57
CA PHE A 139 -14.68 18.02 -2.59
C PHE A 139 -13.97 17.48 -1.34
N GLU A 140 -13.91 18.25 -0.25
CA GLU A 140 -13.17 17.90 0.98
C GLU A 140 -13.59 16.53 1.54
N LYS A 141 -14.89 16.22 1.58
CA LYS A 141 -15.38 14.91 2.00
C LYS A 141 -14.88 13.74 1.14
N VAL A 142 -14.62 13.99 -0.16
CA VAL A 142 -14.03 13.00 -1.06
C VAL A 142 -12.55 12.81 -0.72
N GLU A 143 -11.83 13.90 -0.43
CA GLU A 143 -10.43 13.86 0.01
C GLU A 143 -10.27 13.13 1.35
N GLU A 144 -11.16 13.39 2.31
CA GLU A 144 -11.25 12.67 3.59
C GLU A 144 -11.47 11.17 3.36
N SER A 145 -12.45 10.81 2.52
CA SER A 145 -12.75 9.39 2.21
C SER A 145 -11.57 8.67 1.54
N VAL A 146 -10.84 9.35 0.64
CA VAL A 146 -9.63 8.80 0.01
C VAL A 146 -8.49 8.64 1.02
N SER A 147 -8.37 9.58 1.96
CA SER A 147 -7.39 9.53 3.03
C SER A 147 -7.66 8.38 4.00
N GLU A 148 -8.93 8.19 4.38
CA GLU A 148 -9.35 7.07 5.21
C GLU A 148 -9.03 5.72 4.53
N LEU A 149 -9.34 5.58 3.24
CA LEU A 149 -8.98 4.39 2.47
C LEU A 149 -7.47 4.13 2.50
N LYS A 150 -6.65 5.17 2.34
CA LYS A 150 -5.18 5.07 2.40
C LYS A 150 -4.74 4.55 3.77
N ASP A 151 -5.25 5.13 4.86
CA ASP A 151 -4.85 4.77 6.22
C ASP A 151 -5.24 3.33 6.56
N GLN A 152 -6.45 2.90 6.16
CA GLN A 152 -6.90 1.51 6.33
C GLN A 152 -6.02 0.51 5.56
N LEU A 153 -5.65 0.83 4.32
CA LEU A 153 -4.79 -0.03 3.50
C LEU A 153 -3.37 -0.13 4.06
N VAL A 154 -2.79 0.98 4.52
CA VAL A 154 -1.45 1.00 5.13
C VAL A 154 -1.43 0.12 6.37
N LYS A 155 -2.40 0.30 7.27
CA LYS A 155 -2.52 -0.50 8.49
C LYS A 155 -2.63 -1.99 8.18
N LEU A 156 -3.51 -2.36 7.24
CA LEU A 156 -3.68 -3.76 6.82
C LEU A 156 -2.39 -4.33 6.22
N CYS A 157 -1.65 -3.55 5.44
CA CYS A 157 -0.36 -3.96 4.91
C CYS A 157 0.63 -4.26 6.03
N GLU A 158 0.79 -3.36 7.00
CA GLU A 158 1.70 -3.54 8.14
C GLU A 158 1.42 -4.84 8.92
N GLU A 159 0.15 -5.07 9.27
CA GLU A 159 -0.29 -6.28 9.99
C GLU A 159 0.02 -7.59 9.23
N HIS A 160 -0.13 -7.58 7.90
CA HIS A 160 0.13 -8.76 7.08
C HIS A 160 1.62 -8.95 6.75
N MET A 161 2.38 -7.86 6.63
CA MET A 161 3.82 -7.93 6.35
C MET A 161 4.59 -8.58 7.50
N GLU A 162 4.20 -8.36 8.76
CA GLU A 162 4.79 -9.06 9.90
C GLU A 162 4.57 -10.59 9.82
N LYS A 163 3.34 -11.01 9.48
CA LYS A 163 2.99 -12.43 9.31
C LYS A 163 3.76 -13.07 8.16
N ILE A 164 3.94 -12.34 7.05
CA ILE A 164 4.72 -12.79 5.90
C ILE A 164 6.19 -12.93 6.29
N SER A 165 6.77 -11.92 6.94
CA SER A 165 8.15 -11.92 7.42
C SER A 165 8.44 -13.14 8.29
N LYS A 166 7.56 -13.43 9.26
CA LYS A 166 7.66 -14.62 10.10
C LYS A 166 7.67 -15.93 9.29
N LYS A 167 6.71 -16.07 8.36
CA LYS A 167 6.61 -17.28 7.51
C LYS A 167 7.84 -17.46 6.62
N VAL A 168 8.41 -16.38 6.10
CA VAL A 168 9.66 -16.41 5.32
C VAL A 168 10.81 -16.87 6.22
N GLY A 169 10.89 -16.32 7.43
CA GLY A 169 11.89 -16.69 8.43
C GLY A 169 11.83 -18.14 8.87
N ASP A 170 10.66 -18.80 8.84
CA ASP A 170 10.49 -20.20 9.26
C ASP A 170 11.03 -21.23 8.26
N VAL A 171 11.33 -20.84 7.01
CA VAL A 171 11.75 -21.78 5.96
C VAL A 171 13.26 -22.06 6.02
N HIS A 172 13.63 -23.31 6.36
CA HIS A 172 15.03 -23.73 6.47
C HIS A 172 15.30 -25.09 5.80
N ILE A 173 16.51 -25.27 5.29
CA ILE A 173 16.98 -26.57 4.75
C ILE A 173 17.27 -27.57 5.89
N PHE A 174 17.74 -27.08 7.03
CA PHE A 174 18.04 -27.93 8.18
C PHE A 174 16.76 -28.25 8.95
N LYS A 175 16.59 -29.53 9.31
CA LYS A 175 15.67 -29.88 10.40
C LYS A 175 16.36 -29.47 11.70
N THR A 176 15.78 -28.51 12.42
CA THR A 176 16.17 -28.23 13.80
C THR A 176 15.70 -29.39 14.68
N THR A 177 16.47 -30.49 14.69
CA THR A 177 16.32 -31.51 15.72
C THR A 177 17.03 -30.97 16.95
N ARG A 178 16.29 -30.61 18.00
CA ARG A 178 16.87 -30.46 19.34
C ARG A 178 17.55 -31.79 19.67
N LEU A 179 18.87 -31.84 19.58
CA LEU A 179 19.65 -32.97 20.05
C LEU A 179 19.57 -32.94 21.58
N GLN A 180 18.65 -33.72 22.15
CA GLN A 180 18.79 -34.13 23.55
C GLN A 180 20.05 -34.98 23.66
N GLY A 181 21.01 -34.46 24.45
CA GLY A 181 22.06 -35.18 25.17
C GLY A 181 22.83 -36.26 24.42
N ILE A 182 24.02 -35.92 23.93
CA ILE A 182 25.10 -36.91 23.86
C ILE A 182 25.96 -36.68 25.11
N PRO A 183 26.06 -37.63 26.06
CA PRO A 183 27.06 -37.58 27.11
C PRO A 183 28.44 -37.74 26.45
N VAL A 184 29.29 -36.74 26.64
CA VAL A 184 30.70 -36.83 26.30
C VAL A 184 31.40 -37.43 27.51
N ASP A 185 31.55 -38.76 27.54
CA ASP A 185 32.51 -39.38 28.45
C ASP A 185 33.90 -39.27 27.84
N SER A 186 34.67 -38.31 28.34
CA SER A 186 36.13 -38.31 28.23
C SER A 186 36.71 -39.18 29.34
N PRO A 187 37.64 -40.11 29.03
CA PRO A 187 38.38 -40.81 30.08
C PRO A 187 39.47 -39.88 30.63
N ALA A 188 39.45 -39.68 31.94
CA ALA A 188 40.53 -39.02 32.68
C ALA A 188 41.81 -39.86 32.57
N SER A 189 42.84 -39.30 31.94
CA SER A 189 44.22 -39.78 32.10
C SER A 189 44.83 -39.10 33.32
N SER A 190 44.89 -39.85 34.42
CA SER A 190 45.78 -39.55 35.54
C SER A 190 47.22 -39.77 35.08
N LEU A 191 48.04 -38.73 35.15
CA LEU A 191 49.50 -38.76 35.34
C LEU A 191 49.94 -37.30 35.36
N ASP A 192 50.27 -36.77 36.53
CA ASP A 192 51.54 -36.07 36.71
C ASP A 192 51.84 -35.89 38.19
N SER A 193 52.97 -36.46 38.58
CA SER A 193 53.63 -36.30 39.87
C SER A 193 54.95 -35.58 39.61
N HIS A 194 55.22 -34.58 40.43
CA HIS A 194 56.51 -33.90 40.64
C HIS A 194 57.00 -32.97 39.51
N SER A 195 57.01 -31.66 39.77
CA SER A 195 58.15 -31.01 40.44
C SER A 195 57.93 -29.49 40.41
N SER A 196 57.67 -28.91 41.57
CA SER A 196 57.95 -27.50 41.81
C SER A 196 59.35 -27.46 42.41
N ASP A 197 60.28 -26.81 41.74
CA ASP A 197 61.18 -25.90 42.44
C ASP A 197 61.60 -24.80 41.47
N SER A 198 61.26 -23.60 41.90
CA SER A 198 61.51 -22.31 41.31
C SER A 198 62.83 -21.76 41.83
N GLU A 199 63.73 -21.39 40.94
CA GLU A 199 64.83 -20.49 41.28
C GLU A 199 65.06 -19.53 40.10
N PHE A 200 65.09 -18.23 40.45
CA PHE A 200 66.00 -17.22 39.90
C PHE A 200 65.68 -16.67 38.48
N ASP A 201 65.83 -15.40 38.12
CA ASP A 201 65.90 -14.07 38.72
C ASP A 201 65.89 -13.11 37.52
N GLY A 202 65.41 -11.87 37.70
CA GLY A 202 65.71 -10.72 36.83
C GLY A 202 65.04 -10.72 35.44
N GLU A 203 64.77 -9.61 34.79
CA GLU A 203 65.17 -8.22 34.99
C GLU A 203 64.05 -7.29 34.52
N SER A 204 64.07 -6.11 35.10
CA SER A 204 63.36 -4.90 34.71
C SER A 204 63.83 -4.40 33.34
N GLU A 205 62.89 -4.02 32.47
CA GLU A 205 62.73 -2.67 31.89
C GLU A 205 61.43 -2.58 31.07
#